data_AF-A0A7S3KMU6-F1
#
_entry.id   AF-A0A7S3KMU6-F1
#
_cell.length_a   1.000
_cell.length_b   1.000
_cell.length_c   1.000
_cell.angle_alpha   90.00
_cell.angle_beta   90.00
_cell.angle_gamma   90.00
#
_symmetry.space_group_name_H-M   'P 1'
#
loop_
_entity.id
_entity.type
_entity.pdbx_description
1 polymer ?
#
loop_
_entity_poly.entity_id
_entity_poly.type
_entity_poly.pdbx_seq_one_letter_code
_entity_poly.pdbx_strand_id
1 'polypeptide(L)'
;ENLNDEEYLYTNAEVLAETHMSQPANLTYKSLSDLVESTKPRGSTALGPGALTSITMAGALGNGATVVICTDGQTNAGVGSRGAYRGDSEWKDRVDKFYEDLADNANRHGVTVNLMSVKGCDCNLESLIVLSDQTGGQVNIIDPQDASYEFQSVLQAKTVATNVTVKVKLHQALEFKNELAQNLSAGSTLLTKKLGNVNANTEV
;
A
#
# COMPACT_ATOMS: atom_id res chain seq x y z
N GLU A 1 14.42 8.34 17.72
CA GLU A 1 13.30 7.68 17.02
C GLU A 1 13.87 6.49 16.27
N ASN A 2 13.32 5.29 16.49
CA ASN A 2 13.81 4.03 15.92
C ASN A 2 13.29 3.82 14.48
N LEU A 3 13.50 4.81 13.61
CA LEU A 3 12.91 4.84 12.26
C LEU A 3 13.54 3.83 11.29
N ASN A 4 14.64 3.18 11.66
CA ASN A 4 15.32 2.15 10.85
C ASN A 4 15.18 0.75 11.45
N ASP A 5 14.48 0.61 12.58
CA ASP A 5 14.32 -0.66 13.28
C ASP A 5 12.94 -1.24 12.93
N GLU A 6 12.89 -2.08 11.91
CA GLU A 6 11.65 -2.67 11.41
C GLU A 6 10.93 -3.49 12.48
N GLU A 7 11.66 -4.28 13.26
CA GLU A 7 11.08 -5.11 14.33
C GLU A 7 10.41 -4.26 15.40
N TYR A 8 11.07 -3.19 15.82
CA TYR A 8 10.47 -2.20 16.72
C TYR A 8 9.22 -1.57 16.11
N LEU A 9 9.26 -1.16 14.84
CA LEU A 9 8.13 -0.52 14.18
C LEU A 9 6.92 -1.47 14.08
N TYR A 10 7.14 -2.74 13.71
CA TYR A 10 6.09 -3.77 13.66
C TYR A 10 5.47 -4.00 15.04
N THR A 11 6.30 -4.28 16.05
CA THR A 11 5.83 -4.57 17.41
C THR A 11 5.05 -3.39 17.99
N ASN A 12 5.57 -2.18 17.82
CA ASN A 12 4.91 -0.98 18.31
C ASN A 12 3.60 -0.71 17.56
N ALA A 13 3.53 -0.99 16.26
CA ALA A 13 2.31 -0.84 15.47
C ALA A 13 1.19 -1.77 15.96
N GLU A 14 1.48 -3.01 16.30
CA GLU A 14 0.49 -3.95 16.85
C GLU A 14 -0.11 -3.44 18.17
N VAL A 15 0.75 -2.97 19.09
CA VAL A 15 0.32 -2.38 20.36
C VAL A 15 -0.52 -1.10 20.14
N LEU A 16 -0.12 -0.26 19.19
CA LEU A 16 -0.88 0.95 18.85
C LEU A 16 -2.24 0.60 18.22
N ALA A 17 -2.35 -0.49 17.47
CA ALA A 17 -3.63 -0.91 16.89
C ALA A 17 -4.65 -1.24 17.98
N GLU A 18 -4.25 -2.03 18.98
CA GLU A 18 -5.13 -2.40 20.11
C GLU A 18 -5.61 -1.19 20.91
N THR A 19 -4.75 -0.19 21.06
CA THR A 19 -5.04 0.99 21.89
C THR A 19 -5.80 2.08 21.12
N HIS A 20 -5.39 2.38 19.89
CA HIS A 20 -5.89 3.52 19.13
C HIS A 20 -6.99 3.19 18.11
N MET A 21 -7.17 1.92 17.74
CA MET A 21 -8.23 1.51 16.80
C MET A 21 -9.38 0.75 17.47
N SER A 22 -9.54 0.94 18.79
CA SER A 22 -10.53 0.23 19.61
C SER A 22 -11.94 0.82 19.58
N GLN A 23 -12.13 2.02 19.01
CA GLN A 23 -13.40 2.73 18.99
C GLN A 23 -13.76 3.23 17.58
N PRO A 24 -15.05 3.22 17.20
CA PRO A 24 -15.49 3.74 15.91
C PRO A 24 -15.30 5.27 15.83
N ALA A 25 -15.05 5.76 14.61
CA ALA A 25 -14.70 7.16 14.35
C ALA A 25 -15.76 8.18 14.83
N ASN A 26 -17.04 7.80 14.90
CA ASN A 26 -18.09 8.69 15.40
C ASN A 26 -17.97 8.97 16.91
N LEU A 27 -17.41 8.03 17.69
CA LEU A 27 -17.20 8.21 19.14
C LEU A 27 -15.90 8.98 19.43
N THR A 28 -14.95 8.98 18.50
CA THR A 28 -13.64 9.65 18.64
C THR A 28 -13.49 10.88 17.76
N TYR A 29 -14.55 11.31 17.06
CA TYR A 29 -14.54 12.38 16.07
C TYR A 29 -13.82 13.65 16.54
N LYS A 30 -14.18 14.15 17.73
CA LYS A 30 -13.59 15.38 18.26
C LYS A 30 -12.08 15.23 18.48
N SER A 31 -11.66 14.14 19.12
CA SER A 31 -10.23 13.87 19.37
C SER A 31 -9.44 13.69 18.07
N LEU A 32 -10.04 13.08 17.05
CA LEU A 32 -9.42 12.94 15.73
C LEU A 32 -9.31 14.30 15.02
N SER A 33 -10.36 15.14 15.05
CA SER A 33 -10.33 16.49 14.47
C SER A 33 -9.28 17.36 15.15
N ASP A 34 -9.28 17.39 16.49
CA ASP A 34 -8.30 18.15 17.28
C ASP A 34 -6.87 17.69 16.97
N LEU A 35 -6.65 16.36 16.82
CA LEU A 35 -5.36 15.81 16.45
C LEU A 35 -4.93 16.27 15.06
N VAL A 36 -5.79 16.13 14.05
CA VAL A 36 -5.52 16.54 12.66
C VAL A 36 -5.22 18.03 12.58
N GLU A 37 -6.03 18.87 13.22
CA GLU A 37 -5.84 20.33 13.27
C GLU A 37 -4.54 20.74 13.97
N SER A 38 -4.09 19.95 14.95
CA SER A 38 -2.83 20.20 15.66
C SER A 38 -1.58 19.73 14.90
N THR A 39 -1.73 18.92 13.85
CA THR A 39 -0.59 18.41 13.09
C THR A 39 0.16 19.54 12.40
N LYS A 40 1.49 19.45 12.40
CA LYS A 40 2.37 20.42 11.76
C LYS A 40 3.34 19.72 10.83
N PRO A 41 3.64 20.31 9.66
CA PRO A 41 4.71 19.84 8.81
C PRO A 41 6.01 19.71 9.60
N ARG A 42 6.74 18.62 9.34
CA ARG A 42 8.10 18.43 9.82
C ARG A 42 9.05 18.48 8.62
N GLY A 43 10.34 18.71 8.86
CA GLY A 43 11.33 18.86 7.79
C GLY A 43 11.74 17.57 7.09
N SER A 44 11.16 16.42 7.44
CA SER A 44 11.49 15.11 6.89
C SER A 44 10.24 14.30 6.56
N THR A 45 10.41 13.37 5.61
CA THR A 45 9.36 12.49 5.07
C THR A 45 9.73 11.05 5.38
N ALA A 46 9.32 10.55 6.54
CA ALA A 46 9.54 9.19 7.01
C ALA A 46 8.47 8.21 6.49
N LEU A 47 8.35 8.11 5.17
CA LEU A 47 7.26 7.39 4.51
C LEU A 47 7.31 5.88 4.75
N GLY A 48 8.48 5.25 4.66
CA GLY A 48 8.64 3.81 4.88
C GLY A 48 8.20 3.38 6.29
N PRO A 49 8.68 4.03 7.38
CA PRO A 49 8.19 3.77 8.73
C PRO A 49 6.68 4.01 8.88
N GLY A 50 6.16 5.10 8.29
CA GLY A 50 4.74 5.42 8.32
C GLY A 50 3.88 4.38 7.59
N ALA A 51 4.32 3.90 6.43
CA ALA A 51 3.66 2.86 5.66
C ALA A 51 3.65 1.53 6.42
N LEU A 52 4.81 1.10 6.96
CA LEU A 52 4.90 -0.13 7.75
C LEU A 52 3.96 -0.08 8.96
N THR A 53 4.02 1.02 9.72
CA THR A 53 3.21 1.17 10.93
C THR A 53 1.71 1.17 10.59
N SER A 54 1.29 1.96 9.60
CA SER A 54 -0.13 2.07 9.23
C SER A 54 -0.70 0.79 8.63
N ILE A 55 0.06 0.09 7.78
CA ILE A 55 -0.34 -1.22 7.21
C ILE A 55 -0.46 -2.27 8.30
N THR A 56 0.50 -2.33 9.22
CA THR A 56 0.47 -3.28 10.34
C THR A 56 -0.73 -3.00 11.25
N MET A 57 -0.96 -1.74 11.60
CA MET A 57 -2.13 -1.35 12.40
C MET A 57 -3.45 -1.72 11.71
N ALA A 58 -3.57 -1.42 10.42
CA ALA A 58 -4.76 -1.74 9.64
C ALA A 58 -4.98 -3.26 9.52
N GLY A 59 -3.91 -4.04 9.33
CA GLY A 59 -3.96 -5.49 9.24
C GLY A 59 -4.44 -6.16 10.54
N ALA A 60 -4.15 -5.56 11.69
CA ALA A 60 -4.63 -6.03 12.98
C ALA A 60 -6.17 -5.91 13.15
N LEU A 61 -6.83 -5.05 12.35
CA LEU A 61 -8.30 -4.93 12.34
C LEU A 61 -9.00 -6.02 11.53
N GLY A 62 -8.24 -6.79 10.74
CA GLY A 62 -8.74 -7.85 9.87
C GLY A 62 -8.90 -7.42 8.41
N ASN A 63 -9.49 -8.33 7.62
CA ASN A 63 -9.54 -8.22 6.17
C ASN A 63 -10.43 -7.07 5.69
N GLY A 64 -10.01 -6.41 4.60
CA GLY A 64 -10.77 -5.35 3.92
C GLY A 64 -10.44 -3.94 4.42
N ALA A 65 -9.44 -3.80 5.29
CA ALA A 65 -8.93 -2.50 5.70
C ALA A 65 -8.25 -1.78 4.51
N THR A 66 -8.23 -0.45 4.57
CA THR A 66 -7.61 0.39 3.54
C THR A 66 -6.67 1.38 4.18
N VAL A 67 -5.46 1.49 3.62
CA VAL A 67 -4.47 2.53 3.95
C VAL A 67 -4.35 3.45 2.75
N VAL A 68 -4.45 4.76 2.97
CA VAL A 68 -4.23 5.78 1.94
C VAL A 68 -2.97 6.55 2.32
N ILE A 69 -1.93 6.42 1.51
CA ILE A 69 -0.64 7.09 1.70
C ILE A 69 -0.63 8.33 0.82
N CYS A 70 -0.52 9.49 1.45
CA CYS A 70 -0.41 10.77 0.76
C CYS A 70 1.01 11.31 0.89
N THR A 71 1.62 11.75 -0.22
CA THR A 71 2.93 12.39 -0.19
C THR A 71 3.04 13.53 -1.20
N ASP A 72 3.76 14.57 -0.82
CA ASP A 72 4.10 15.73 -1.65
C ASP A 72 5.63 15.85 -1.86
N GLY A 73 6.40 14.85 -1.44
CA GLY A 73 7.85 14.86 -1.56
C GLY A 73 8.49 13.48 -1.46
N GLN A 74 9.81 13.44 -1.67
CA GLN A 74 10.58 12.21 -1.65
C GLN A 74 10.76 11.67 -0.23
N THR A 75 10.71 10.35 -0.09
CA THR A 75 11.03 9.65 1.17
C THR A 75 12.51 9.83 1.52
N ASN A 76 12.79 10.49 2.64
CA ASN A 76 14.15 10.89 3.02
C ASN A 76 14.56 10.50 4.45
N ALA A 77 13.69 9.87 5.24
CA ALA A 77 14.00 9.43 6.59
C ALA A 77 13.53 7.99 6.89
N GLY A 78 14.34 7.25 7.64
CA GLY A 78 14.01 5.90 8.10
C GLY A 78 14.22 4.79 7.06
N VAL A 79 13.72 3.59 7.39
CA VAL A 79 13.69 2.45 6.47
C VAL A 79 12.92 2.80 5.19
N GLY A 80 13.36 2.28 4.05
CA GLY A 80 12.76 2.64 2.75
C GLY A 80 13.05 4.08 2.29
N SER A 81 13.97 4.79 2.95
CA SER A 81 14.44 6.12 2.53
C SER A 81 15.35 6.05 1.31
N ARG A 82 15.13 6.98 0.38
CA ARG A 82 15.98 7.20 -0.80
C ARG A 82 17.02 8.29 -0.56
N GLY A 83 16.95 9.04 0.54
CA GLY A 83 17.94 10.08 0.88
C GLY A 83 19.36 9.55 1.10
N ALA A 84 19.51 8.26 1.38
CA ALA A 84 20.81 7.58 1.47
C ALA A 84 21.30 7.02 0.11
N TYR A 85 20.51 7.13 -0.96
CA TYR A 85 20.84 6.64 -2.29
C TYR A 85 21.98 7.47 -2.90
N ARG A 86 23.21 6.97 -2.77
CA ARG A 86 24.41 7.54 -3.41
C ARG A 86 24.77 6.82 -4.71
N GLY A 87 23.76 6.40 -5.50
CA GLY A 87 23.97 5.60 -6.71
C GLY A 87 24.39 4.15 -6.44
N ASP A 88 24.19 3.68 -5.21
CA ASP A 88 24.46 2.30 -4.80
C ASP A 88 23.29 1.39 -5.21
N SER A 89 23.53 0.49 -6.16
CA SER A 89 22.53 -0.48 -6.62
C SER A 89 22.06 -1.40 -5.49
N GLU A 90 22.95 -1.81 -4.57
CA GLU A 90 22.56 -2.66 -3.46
C GLU A 90 21.59 -1.93 -2.50
N TRP A 91 21.75 -0.61 -2.34
CA TRP A 91 20.80 0.17 -1.55
C TRP A 91 19.43 0.24 -2.22
N LYS A 92 19.38 0.43 -3.55
CA LYS A 92 18.11 0.39 -4.28
C LYS A 92 17.43 -0.97 -4.11
N ASP A 93 18.17 -2.07 -4.28
CA ASP A 93 17.63 -3.42 -4.11
C ASP A 93 17.07 -3.65 -2.69
N ARG A 94 17.75 -3.14 -1.66
CA ARG A 94 17.23 -3.18 -0.27
C ARG A 94 15.93 -2.39 -0.10
N VAL A 95 15.84 -1.20 -0.69
CA VAL A 95 14.62 -0.36 -0.61
C VAL A 95 13.47 -0.99 -1.38
N ASP A 96 13.73 -1.50 -2.58
CA ASP A 96 12.72 -2.15 -3.42
C ASP A 96 12.21 -3.42 -2.72
N LYS A 97 13.12 -4.24 -2.18
CA LYS A 97 12.77 -5.43 -1.39
C LYS A 97 11.94 -5.12 -0.14
N PHE A 98 12.26 -4.02 0.55
CA PHE A 98 11.49 -3.58 1.72
C PHE A 98 10.02 -3.30 1.36
N TYR A 99 9.76 -2.56 0.27
CA TYR A 99 8.39 -2.27 -0.15
C TYR A 99 7.67 -3.49 -0.73
N GLU A 100 8.39 -4.41 -1.38
CA GLU A 100 7.85 -5.71 -1.80
C GLU A 100 7.39 -6.54 -0.60
N ASP A 101 8.23 -6.67 0.43
CA ASP A 101 7.89 -7.42 1.66
C ASP A 101 6.71 -6.79 2.39
N LEU A 102 6.66 -5.46 2.42
CA LEU A 102 5.55 -4.73 2.99
C LEU A 102 4.25 -4.92 2.18
N ALA A 103 4.33 -4.97 0.85
CA ALA A 103 3.18 -5.24 -0.02
C ALA A 103 2.64 -6.66 0.20
N ASP A 104 3.53 -7.65 0.31
CA ASP A 104 3.17 -9.02 0.64
C ASP A 104 2.53 -9.11 2.03
N ASN A 105 3.06 -8.36 3.00
CA ASN A 105 2.47 -8.27 4.33
C ASN A 105 1.06 -7.67 4.30
N ALA A 106 0.85 -6.57 3.59
CA ALA A 106 -0.46 -5.95 3.42
C ALA A 106 -1.46 -6.93 2.79
N ASN A 107 -1.06 -7.62 1.73
CA ASN A 107 -1.87 -8.64 1.06
C ASN A 107 -2.28 -9.78 1.97
N ARG A 108 -1.34 -10.33 2.76
CA ARG A 108 -1.62 -11.43 3.69
C ARG A 108 -2.68 -11.06 4.72
N HIS A 109 -2.73 -9.79 5.11
CA HIS A 109 -3.70 -9.27 6.08
C HIS A 109 -4.93 -8.63 5.41
N GLY A 110 -5.08 -8.76 4.09
CA GLY A 110 -6.22 -8.22 3.37
C GLY A 110 -6.32 -6.69 3.42
N VAL A 111 -5.18 -6.00 3.53
CA VAL A 111 -5.08 -4.54 3.53
C VAL A 111 -4.85 -4.05 2.11
N THR A 112 -5.70 -3.13 1.64
CA THR A 112 -5.51 -2.42 0.37
C THR A 112 -4.75 -1.12 0.62
N VAL A 113 -3.68 -0.88 -0.14
CA VAL A 113 -2.88 0.34 -0.04
C VAL A 113 -3.13 1.21 -1.27
N ASN A 114 -3.53 2.45 -1.06
CA ASN A 114 -3.68 3.44 -2.12
C ASN A 114 -2.61 4.51 -1.97
N LEU A 115 -2.03 4.97 -3.08
CA LEU A 115 -1.06 6.04 -3.11
C LEU A 115 -1.69 7.29 -3.74
N MET A 116 -1.51 8.42 -3.08
CA MET A 116 -1.87 9.74 -3.60
C MET A 116 -0.64 10.63 -3.57
N SER A 117 -0.26 11.17 -4.72
CA SER A 117 0.80 12.17 -4.83
C SER A 117 0.26 13.50 -5.32
N VAL A 118 0.91 14.59 -4.93
CA VAL A 118 0.52 15.92 -5.37
C VAL A 118 1.14 16.24 -6.73
N LYS A 119 0.30 16.73 -7.65
CA LYS A 119 0.73 17.16 -8.98
C LYS A 119 1.78 18.25 -8.90
N GLY A 120 2.86 18.08 -9.65
CA GLY A 120 3.98 19.03 -9.69
C GLY A 120 5.03 18.80 -8.60
N CYS A 121 4.82 17.83 -7.70
CA CYS A 121 5.83 17.39 -6.74
C CYS A 121 6.60 16.17 -7.26
N ASP A 122 7.92 16.21 -7.12
CA ASP A 122 8.76 15.03 -7.36
C ASP A 122 8.71 14.11 -6.11
N CYS A 123 7.79 13.17 -6.12
CA CYS A 123 7.60 12.21 -5.02
C CYS A 123 8.42 10.92 -5.20
N ASN A 124 8.95 10.68 -6.40
CA ASN A 124 9.71 9.48 -6.77
C ASN A 124 9.10 8.16 -6.24
N LEU A 125 7.87 7.87 -6.68
CA LEU A 125 7.06 6.75 -6.18
C LEU A 125 7.48 5.35 -6.67
N GLU A 126 8.56 5.23 -7.44
CA GLU A 126 8.97 4.00 -8.12
C GLU A 126 8.89 2.76 -7.22
N SER A 127 9.53 2.80 -6.06
CA SER A 127 9.56 1.69 -5.10
C SER A 127 8.25 1.49 -4.34
N LEU A 128 7.37 2.51 -4.28
CA LEU A 128 6.10 2.45 -3.54
C LEU A 128 4.95 1.87 -4.36
N ILE A 129 4.99 2.01 -5.69
CA ILE A 129 3.92 1.57 -6.60
C ILE A 129 3.56 0.09 -6.36
N VAL A 130 4.53 -0.74 -5.99
CA VAL A 130 4.33 -2.16 -5.65
C VAL A 130 3.30 -2.38 -4.54
N LEU A 131 3.18 -1.45 -3.58
CA LEU A 131 2.18 -1.53 -2.51
C LEU A 131 0.77 -1.48 -3.09
N SER A 132 0.47 -0.51 -3.96
CA SER A 132 -0.84 -0.40 -4.61
C SER A 132 -1.08 -1.56 -5.57
N ASP A 133 -0.10 -1.86 -6.42
CA ASP A 133 -0.23 -2.89 -7.46
C ASP A 133 -0.55 -4.26 -6.86
N GLN A 134 0.24 -4.71 -5.89
CA GLN A 134 0.03 -6.03 -5.32
C GLN A 134 -1.22 -6.11 -4.45
N THR A 135 -1.64 -5.01 -3.80
CA THR A 135 -2.79 -5.01 -2.89
C THR A 135 -4.11 -4.64 -3.57
N GLY A 136 -4.10 -4.42 -4.89
CA GLY A 136 -5.27 -4.04 -5.68
C GLY A 136 -5.78 -2.62 -5.38
N GLY A 137 -4.89 -1.75 -4.91
CA GLY A 137 -5.15 -0.33 -4.72
C GLY A 137 -4.80 0.50 -5.95
N GLN A 138 -4.91 1.82 -5.82
CA GLN A 138 -4.72 2.78 -6.90
C GLN A 138 -3.53 3.70 -6.63
N VAL A 139 -3.00 4.30 -7.69
CA VAL A 139 -1.96 5.34 -7.64
C VAL A 139 -2.51 6.58 -8.34
N ASN A 140 -2.82 7.63 -7.58
CA ASN A 140 -3.41 8.85 -8.11
C ASN A 140 -2.42 10.02 -7.97
N ILE A 141 -2.27 10.79 -9.05
CA ILE A 141 -1.58 12.08 -9.03
C ILE A 141 -2.66 13.15 -9.02
N ILE A 142 -2.82 13.85 -7.90
CA ILE A 142 -3.98 14.68 -7.61
C ILE A 142 -3.62 16.17 -7.64
N ASP A 143 -4.57 16.99 -8.08
CA ASP A 143 -4.54 18.41 -7.75
C ASP A 143 -5.01 18.58 -6.29
N PRO A 144 -4.34 19.39 -5.45
CA PRO A 144 -4.80 19.64 -4.08
C PRO A 144 -6.26 20.10 -3.98
N GLN A 145 -6.80 20.76 -5.01
CA GLN A 145 -8.20 21.19 -5.04
C GLN A 145 -9.18 20.01 -5.13
N ASP A 146 -8.75 18.90 -5.73
CA ASP A 146 -9.59 17.71 -5.96
C ASP A 146 -9.43 16.66 -4.85
N ALA A 147 -8.57 16.89 -3.86
CA ALA A 147 -8.24 15.91 -2.82
C ALA A 147 -9.47 15.31 -2.13
N SER A 148 -10.49 16.13 -1.84
CA SER A 148 -11.73 15.65 -1.20
C SER A 148 -12.48 14.63 -2.07
N TYR A 149 -12.54 14.87 -3.38
CA TYR A 149 -13.18 13.97 -4.34
C TYR A 149 -12.39 12.66 -4.45
N GLU A 150 -11.05 12.75 -4.50
CA GLU A 150 -10.16 11.60 -4.61
C GLU A 150 -10.25 10.68 -3.38
N PHE A 151 -10.28 11.24 -2.17
CA PHE A 151 -10.52 10.47 -0.95
C PHE A 151 -11.90 9.79 -0.98
N GLN A 152 -12.94 10.50 -1.41
CA GLN A 152 -14.28 9.92 -1.51
C GLN A 152 -14.30 8.75 -2.50
N SER A 153 -13.66 8.89 -3.65
CA SER A 153 -13.55 7.83 -4.67
C SER A 153 -12.88 6.58 -4.11
N VAL A 154 -11.73 6.72 -3.45
CA VAL A 154 -11.01 5.60 -2.84
C VAL A 154 -11.83 4.92 -1.75
N LEU A 155 -12.54 5.68 -0.90
CA LEU A 155 -13.37 5.12 0.17
C LEU A 155 -14.64 4.43 -0.37
N GLN A 156 -15.14 4.84 -1.54
CA GLN A 156 -16.28 4.19 -2.20
C GLN A 156 -15.89 2.88 -2.89
N ALA A 157 -14.63 2.73 -3.29
CA ALA A 157 -14.08 1.53 -3.91
C ALA A 157 -13.86 0.39 -2.88
N LYS A 158 -14.94 -0.01 -2.20
CA LYS A 158 -14.90 -1.01 -1.13
C LYS A 158 -14.38 -2.35 -1.64
N THR A 159 -13.41 -2.90 -0.91
CA THR A 159 -12.92 -4.27 -1.11
C THR A 159 -14.05 -5.28 -0.90
N VAL A 160 -14.30 -6.09 -1.94
CA VAL A 160 -15.33 -7.14 -1.97
C VAL A 160 -14.73 -8.50 -1.59
N ALA A 161 -13.48 -8.75 -1.96
CA ALA A 161 -12.75 -9.95 -1.57
C ALA A 161 -11.25 -9.65 -1.42
N THR A 162 -10.59 -10.38 -0.52
CA THR A 162 -9.16 -10.24 -0.24
C THR A 162 -8.38 -11.46 -0.70
N ASN A 163 -7.12 -11.27 -1.08
CA ASN A 163 -6.21 -12.33 -1.52
C ASN A 163 -6.78 -13.23 -2.64
N VAL A 164 -7.38 -12.61 -3.64
CA VAL A 164 -8.02 -13.26 -4.79
C VAL A 164 -6.97 -13.76 -5.77
N THR A 165 -7.20 -14.99 -6.25
CA THR A 165 -6.45 -15.58 -7.36
C THR A 165 -7.45 -16.04 -8.42
N VAL A 166 -7.28 -15.58 -9.65
CA VAL A 166 -8.11 -15.98 -10.78
C VAL A 166 -7.37 -17.02 -11.61
N LYS A 167 -8.11 -18.07 -11.99
CA LYS A 167 -7.62 -19.14 -12.86
C LYS A 167 -8.49 -19.22 -14.10
N VAL A 168 -7.90 -19.01 -15.27
CA VAL A 168 -8.58 -19.11 -16.56
C VAL A 168 -8.06 -20.35 -17.29
N LYS A 169 -8.95 -21.29 -17.59
CA LYS A 169 -8.62 -22.54 -18.26
C LYS A 169 -9.17 -22.54 -19.68
N LEU A 170 -8.30 -22.76 -20.66
CA LEU A 170 -8.65 -22.92 -22.06
C LEU A 170 -8.80 -24.40 -22.42
N HIS A 171 -9.42 -24.65 -23.57
CA HIS A 171 -9.40 -25.97 -24.21
C HIS A 171 -7.95 -26.34 -24.58
N GLN A 172 -7.62 -27.63 -24.57
CA GLN A 172 -6.27 -28.16 -24.87
C GLN A 172 -5.71 -27.79 -26.27
N ALA A 173 -6.54 -27.26 -27.15
CA ALA A 173 -6.16 -26.82 -28.50
C ALA A 173 -5.83 -25.31 -28.57
N LEU A 174 -5.89 -24.60 -27.45
CA LEU A 174 -5.65 -23.17 -27.33
C LEU A 174 -4.52 -22.91 -26.31
N GLU A 175 -3.86 -21.77 -26.44
CA GLU A 175 -2.83 -21.33 -25.49
C GLU A 175 -2.97 -19.83 -25.21
N PHE A 176 -2.54 -19.41 -24.02
CA PHE A 176 -2.34 -18.01 -23.71
C PHE A 176 -1.05 -17.49 -24.35
N LYS A 177 -1.11 -16.30 -24.95
CA LYS A 177 0.05 -15.61 -25.54
C LYS A 177 0.35 -14.34 -24.75
N ASN A 178 1.60 -13.89 -24.80
CA ASN A 178 2.08 -12.66 -24.14
C ASN A 178 1.89 -12.64 -22.62
N GLU A 179 1.85 -13.81 -21.99
CA GLU A 179 1.76 -13.96 -20.54
C GLU A 179 3.10 -14.40 -19.96
N LEU A 180 3.34 -14.05 -18.69
CA LEU A 180 4.55 -14.46 -17.99
C LEU A 180 4.55 -15.98 -17.78
N ALA A 181 5.66 -16.65 -18.08
CA ALA A 181 5.79 -18.10 -17.98
C ALA A 181 5.43 -18.63 -16.58
N GLN A 182 5.76 -17.87 -15.52
CA GLN A 182 5.44 -18.21 -14.13
C GLN A 182 3.93 -18.28 -13.83
N ASN A 183 3.11 -17.58 -14.62
CA ASN A 183 1.64 -17.55 -14.47
C ASN A 183 0.97 -18.67 -15.29
N LEU A 184 1.71 -19.37 -16.14
CA LEU A 184 1.20 -20.36 -17.06
C LEU A 184 1.50 -21.79 -16.60
N SER A 185 0.52 -22.67 -16.77
CA SER A 185 0.64 -24.09 -16.43
C SER A 185 -0.20 -24.96 -17.37
N ALA A 186 -0.13 -26.29 -17.21
CA ALA A 186 -0.84 -27.27 -18.04
C ALA A 186 -0.60 -27.08 -19.55
N GLY A 187 0.67 -26.92 -19.95
CA GLY A 187 1.02 -26.69 -21.36
C GLY A 187 0.48 -25.36 -21.90
N SER A 188 0.55 -24.29 -21.09
CA SER A 188 0.05 -22.94 -21.44
C SER A 188 -1.46 -22.82 -21.66
N THR A 189 -2.24 -23.81 -21.19
CA THR A 189 -3.72 -23.80 -21.26
C THR A 189 -4.38 -23.29 -19.98
N LEU A 190 -3.62 -23.13 -18.88
CA LEU A 190 -4.12 -22.62 -17.61
C LEU A 190 -3.31 -21.39 -17.17
N LEU A 191 -3.96 -20.23 -17.14
CA LEU A 191 -3.43 -18.98 -16.61
C LEU A 191 -3.87 -18.81 -15.15
N THR A 192 -2.92 -18.52 -14.26
CA THR A 192 -3.17 -18.16 -12.86
C THR A 192 -2.65 -16.75 -12.61
N LYS A 193 -3.54 -15.81 -12.23
CA LYS A 193 -3.17 -14.45 -11.85
C LYS A 193 -3.59 -14.18 -10.41
N LYS A 194 -2.66 -13.70 -9.58
CA LYS A 194 -2.96 -13.17 -8.25
C LYS A 194 -3.40 -11.72 -8.42
N LEU A 195 -4.58 -11.38 -7.91
CA LEU A 195 -5.14 -10.03 -8.00
C LEU A 195 -5.09 -9.26 -6.68
N GLY A 196 -4.63 -9.89 -5.59
CA GLY A 196 -4.63 -9.26 -4.27
C GLY A 196 -6.05 -9.01 -3.78
N ASN A 197 -6.35 -7.79 -3.34
CA ASN A 197 -7.70 -7.42 -2.92
C ASN A 197 -8.47 -6.82 -4.10
N VAL A 198 -9.73 -7.18 -4.25
CA VAL A 198 -10.54 -6.77 -5.41
C VAL A 198 -11.77 -6.00 -4.97
N ASN A 199 -12.19 -5.04 -5.80
CA ASN A 199 -13.42 -4.28 -5.66
C ASN A 199 -14.34 -4.55 -6.86
N ALA A 200 -15.51 -3.90 -6.90
CA ALA A 200 -16.50 -4.11 -7.95
C ALA A 200 -16.02 -3.71 -9.37
N ASN A 201 -14.96 -2.92 -9.46
CA ASN A 201 -14.40 -2.40 -10.71
C ASN A 201 -13.09 -3.11 -11.10
N THR A 202 -12.66 -4.15 -10.37
CA THR A 202 -11.44 -4.89 -10.71
C THR A 202 -11.65 -5.71 -11.98
N GLU A 203 -10.78 -5.49 -12.98
CA GLU A 203 -10.75 -6.21 -14.26
C GLU A 203 -9.62 -7.26 -14.27
N VAL A 204 -9.73 -8.29 -15.14
CA VAL A 204 -8.82 -9.46 -15.22
C VAL A 204 -8.29 -9.68 -16.63
#